data_AF-A0A399HVJ1-F1
#
_entry.id   AF-A0A399HVJ1-F1
#
_cell.length_a   1.000
_cell.length_b   1.000
_cell.length_c   1.000
_cell.angle_alpha   90.00
_cell.angle_beta   90.00
_cell.angle_gamma   90.00
#
_symmetry.space_group_name_H-M   'P 1'
#
loop_
_entity.id
_entity.type
_entity.pdbx_description
1 polymer ?
#
loop_
_entity_poly.entity_id
_entity_poly.type
_entity_poly.pdbx_seq_one_letter_code
_entity_poly.pdbx_strand_id
1 'polypeptide(L)'
;MYQRIACIPTGYHRGDQRFPDKVAQPSLRGWRCDLTALSHRYNLYFLASVDEVHVYQPSFPDQNLPSEAELVLHPPKTGVVGQGIDPSNPHSITRILVDYLGSEEILLLACDDGDVIGYRIQEIQRALEHRTNLQEPINDDSIHVFLHRNVGASAWGLAVHREARIIAISAVMMISKSRMRPALLTLDRTLIVSP
;
A
#
# COMPACT_ATOMS: atom_id res chain seq x y z
N MET A 1 42.81 -5.87 -4.81
CA MET A 1 42.43 -4.78 -5.75
C MET A 1 40.90 -4.72 -5.74
N TYR A 2 40.30 -3.67 -5.17
CA TYR A 2 38.84 -3.54 -5.11
C TYR A 2 38.34 -2.78 -6.33
N GLN A 3 37.41 -3.37 -7.08
CA GLN A 3 36.76 -2.71 -8.21
C GLN A 3 35.68 -1.77 -7.67
N ARG A 4 35.83 -0.47 -7.90
CA ARG A 4 34.79 0.52 -7.58
C ARG A 4 33.65 0.35 -8.59
N ILE A 5 32.51 -0.12 -8.11
CA ILE A 5 31.26 -0.07 -8.87
C ILE A 5 30.59 1.26 -8.51
N ALA A 6 30.46 2.15 -9.49
CA ALA A 6 29.66 3.35 -9.35
C ALA A 6 28.22 3.04 -9.78
N CYS A 7 27.26 3.22 -8.88
CA CYS A 7 25.85 3.13 -9.22
C CYS A 7 25.39 4.51 -9.69
N ILE A 8 25.16 4.66 -11.00
CA ILE A 8 24.62 5.88 -11.59
C ILE A 8 23.16 5.59 -11.94
N PRO A 9 22.18 6.31 -11.36
CA PRO A 9 20.78 6.10 -11.69
C PRO A 9 20.53 6.54 -13.14
N THR A 10 20.07 5.61 -13.97
CA THR A 10 19.63 5.87 -15.35
C THR A 10 18.11 5.74 -15.42
N GLY A 11 17.42 6.66 -16.11
CA GLY A 11 15.95 6.62 -16.25
C GLY A 11 15.19 7.02 -14.97
N TYR A 12 15.78 7.84 -14.10
CA TYR A 12 15.10 8.32 -12.89
C TYR A 12 14.28 9.58 -13.19
N HIS A 13 13.10 9.69 -12.58
CA HIS A 13 12.25 10.87 -12.66
C HIS A 13 12.42 11.70 -11.40
N ARG A 14 12.76 12.98 -11.54
CA ARG A 14 12.79 13.87 -10.39
C ARG A 14 11.37 14.28 -10.01
N GLY A 15 11.11 14.34 -8.70
CA GLY A 15 9.78 14.70 -8.18
C GLY A 15 9.33 16.10 -8.61
N ASP A 16 10.25 17.07 -8.66
CA ASP A 16 9.99 18.44 -9.12
C ASP A 16 9.67 18.53 -10.63
N GLN A 17 10.21 17.61 -11.44
CA GLN A 17 9.90 17.50 -12.85
C GLN A 17 8.57 16.78 -13.10
N ARG A 18 8.27 15.75 -12.31
CA ARG A 18 7.03 14.97 -12.44
C ARG A 18 5.83 15.69 -11.85
N PHE A 19 6.01 16.39 -10.73
CA PHE A 19 4.99 17.14 -10.02
C PHE A 19 5.40 18.63 -9.97
N PRO A 20 5.27 19.36 -11.09
CA PRO A 20 5.60 20.78 -11.12
C PRO A 20 4.70 21.60 -10.19
N ASP A 21 3.45 21.16 -10.02
CA ASP A 21 2.55 21.64 -8.98
C ASP A 21 2.68 20.76 -7.73
N LYS A 22 3.08 21.39 -6.61
CA LYS A 22 3.21 20.70 -5.32
C LYS A 22 1.87 20.21 -4.77
N VAL A 23 0.75 20.80 -5.19
CA VAL A 23 -0.59 20.37 -4.78
C VAL A 23 -0.94 19.01 -5.39
N ALA A 24 -0.42 18.72 -6.58
CA ALA A 24 -0.63 17.44 -7.26
C ALA A 24 0.31 16.33 -6.76
N GLN A 25 1.26 16.63 -5.87
CA GLN A 25 2.21 15.66 -5.36
C GLN A 25 1.57 14.76 -4.29
N PRO A 26 1.63 13.42 -4.43
CA PRO A 26 1.20 12.51 -3.38
C PRO A 26 1.96 12.74 -2.07
N SER A 27 1.25 12.71 -0.95
CA SER A 27 1.81 13.02 0.36
C SER A 27 2.30 11.77 1.06
N LEU A 28 3.62 11.68 1.25
CA LEU A 28 4.25 10.56 1.95
C LEU A 28 4.44 10.93 3.43
N ARG A 29 3.95 10.06 4.32
CA ARG A 29 4.17 10.21 5.75
C ARG A 29 5.55 9.68 6.14
N GLY A 30 6.22 10.39 7.05
CA GLY A 30 7.54 10.00 7.54
C GLY A 30 7.52 8.66 8.28
N TRP A 31 8.70 8.02 8.36
CA TRP A 31 8.95 6.76 9.09
C TRP A 31 8.28 5.50 8.53
N ARG A 32 7.62 5.61 7.39
CA ARG A 32 7.01 4.48 6.70
C ARG A 32 7.93 3.97 5.59
N CYS A 33 8.01 2.66 5.49
CA CYS A 33 8.75 1.96 4.45
C CYS A 33 7.78 1.16 3.59
N ASP A 34 8.18 0.81 2.38
CA ASP A 34 7.40 -0.06 1.48
C ASP A 34 5.98 0.48 1.18
N LEU A 35 5.94 1.77 0.83
CA LEU A 35 4.75 2.49 0.34
C LEU A 35 4.57 2.39 -1.18
N THR A 36 5.38 1.56 -1.85
CA THR A 36 5.33 1.36 -3.29
C THR A 36 5.31 -0.11 -3.61
N ALA A 37 4.59 -0.48 -4.67
CA ALA A 37 4.55 -1.84 -5.18
C ALA A 37 4.33 -1.83 -6.70
N LEU A 38 4.73 -2.90 -7.37
CA LEU A 38 4.57 -3.06 -8.81
C LEU A 38 3.81 -4.35 -9.09
N SER A 39 2.82 -4.30 -9.97
CA SER A 39 2.17 -5.50 -10.48
C SER A 39 3.16 -6.33 -11.29
N HIS A 40 3.16 -7.63 -11.02
CA HIS A 40 3.90 -8.65 -11.75
C HIS A 40 3.34 -8.90 -13.16
N ARG A 41 2.05 -8.66 -13.39
CA ARG A 41 1.37 -9.02 -14.65
C ARG A 41 0.90 -7.83 -15.48
N TYR A 42 0.40 -6.78 -14.86
CA TYR A 42 -0.38 -5.74 -15.55
C TYR A 42 0.39 -4.45 -15.82
N ASN A 43 1.69 -4.40 -15.49
CA ASN A 43 2.50 -3.19 -15.55
C ASN A 43 1.79 -2.00 -14.86
N LEU A 44 1.39 -2.22 -13.61
CA LEU A 44 0.77 -1.20 -12.76
C LEU A 44 1.71 -0.87 -11.60
N TYR A 45 1.88 0.41 -11.31
CA TYR A 45 2.67 0.91 -10.19
C TYR A 45 1.76 1.53 -9.14
N PHE A 46 1.84 1.03 -7.92
CA PHE A 46 1.05 1.47 -6.79
C PHE A 46 1.88 2.33 -5.85
N LEU A 47 1.32 3.46 -5.42
CA LEU A 47 1.91 4.38 -4.47
C LEU A 47 0.91 4.69 -3.37
N ALA A 48 1.22 4.30 -2.14
CA ALA A 48 0.45 4.70 -0.97
C ALA A 48 0.77 6.15 -0.60
N SER A 49 -0.28 6.95 -0.47
CA SER A 49 -0.25 8.37 -0.13
C SER A 49 -1.22 8.61 1.01
N VAL A 50 -0.69 8.84 2.22
CA VAL A 50 -1.49 9.00 3.44
C VAL A 50 -2.48 7.85 3.65
N ASP A 51 -3.75 7.99 3.24
CA ASP A 51 -4.84 7.03 3.36
C ASP A 51 -5.44 6.65 2.00
N GLU A 52 -4.72 6.88 0.92
CA GLU A 52 -5.13 6.59 -0.46
C GLU A 52 -4.03 5.80 -1.20
N VAL A 53 -4.41 5.06 -2.25
CA VAL A 53 -3.44 4.42 -3.15
C VAL A 53 -3.59 4.97 -4.55
N HIS A 54 -2.54 5.63 -5.02
CA HIS A 54 -2.43 6.10 -6.40
C HIS A 54 -1.94 4.95 -7.28
N VAL A 55 -2.72 4.65 -8.32
CA VAL A 55 -2.42 3.65 -9.33
C VAL A 55 -1.94 4.36 -10.59
N TYR A 56 -0.73 4.02 -11.02
CA TYR A 56 -0.13 4.53 -12.24
C TYR A 56 0.13 3.39 -13.22
N GLN A 57 0.06 3.69 -14.51
CA GLN A 57 0.46 2.78 -15.57
C GLN A 57 1.72 3.35 -16.24
N PRO A 58 2.92 2.79 -15.99
CA PRO A 58 4.12 3.17 -16.71
C PRO A 58 3.96 3.04 -18.23
N SER A 59 4.45 4.02 -18.98
CA SER A 59 4.43 3.99 -20.44
C SER A 59 5.59 3.18 -21.03
N PHE A 60 5.35 2.41 -22.08
CA PHE A 60 6.41 1.80 -22.87
C PHE A 60 6.98 2.83 -23.88
N PRO A 61 8.29 2.86 -24.17
CA PRO A 61 9.35 1.92 -23.76
C PRO A 61 10.13 2.30 -22.50
N ASP A 62 10.01 3.53 -22.02
CA ASP A 62 10.87 4.13 -21.00
C ASP A 62 10.39 3.91 -19.57
N GLN A 63 9.22 3.29 -19.37
CA GLN A 63 8.57 3.08 -18.08
C GLN A 63 8.32 4.40 -17.34
N ASN A 64 8.13 5.48 -18.08
CA ASN A 64 7.83 6.78 -17.50
C ASN A 64 6.47 6.73 -16.81
N LEU A 65 6.42 7.26 -15.59
CA LEU A 65 5.17 7.41 -14.87
C LEU A 65 4.54 8.78 -15.20
N PRO A 66 3.24 8.84 -15.53
CA PRO A 66 2.54 10.10 -15.72
C PRO A 66 2.49 10.91 -14.40
N SER A 67 2.25 12.22 -14.53
CA SER A 67 2.09 13.12 -13.37
C SER A 67 0.81 12.81 -12.60
N GLU A 68 -0.26 12.49 -13.29
CA GLU A 68 -1.55 12.13 -12.70
C GLU A 68 -1.67 10.61 -12.55
N ALA A 69 -2.37 10.17 -11.51
CA ALA A 69 -2.70 8.76 -11.34
C ALA A 69 -3.85 8.39 -12.28
N GLU A 70 -3.81 7.18 -12.83
CA GLU A 70 -4.89 6.66 -13.67
C GLU A 70 -6.14 6.35 -12.84
N LEU A 71 -5.93 6.00 -11.57
CA LEU A 71 -6.95 5.69 -10.58
C LEU A 71 -6.41 5.99 -9.18
N VAL A 72 -7.28 6.45 -8.29
CA VAL A 72 -7.00 6.57 -6.85
C VAL A 72 -7.97 5.66 -6.11
N LEU A 73 -7.43 4.73 -5.33
CA LEU A 73 -8.21 3.87 -4.45
C LEU A 73 -8.32 4.52 -3.07
N HIS A 74 -9.53 4.54 -2.51
CA HIS A 74 -9.84 4.98 -1.16
C HIS A 74 -10.21 3.75 -0.31
N PRO A 75 -9.27 3.23 0.49
CA PRO A 75 -9.51 2.09 1.35
C PRO A 75 -10.67 2.35 2.33
N PRO A 76 -11.58 1.38 2.53
CA PRO A 76 -12.64 1.50 3.52
C PRO A 76 -12.05 1.52 4.93
N LYS A 77 -12.77 2.19 5.84
CA LYS A 77 -12.37 2.36 7.23
C LYS A 77 -13.35 1.60 8.13
N THR A 78 -12.86 0.76 9.04
CA THR A 78 -13.71 0.06 10.04
C THR A 78 -14.28 1.05 11.07
N GLY A 79 -13.62 2.20 11.27
CA GLY A 79 -13.99 3.20 12.28
C GLY A 79 -13.58 2.83 13.72
N VAL A 80 -12.98 1.66 13.91
CA VAL A 80 -12.36 1.26 15.17
C VAL A 80 -10.91 1.72 15.14
N VAL A 81 -10.61 2.76 15.90
CA VAL A 81 -9.25 3.28 16.00
C VAL A 81 -8.54 2.57 17.15
N GLY A 82 -7.61 1.68 16.81
CA GLY A 82 -6.66 1.12 17.79
C GLY A 82 -5.74 2.20 18.38
N GLN A 83 -4.85 1.81 19.29
CA GLN A 83 -3.74 2.69 19.72
C GLN A 83 -2.71 2.78 18.58
N GLY A 84 -3.04 3.54 17.53
CA GLY A 84 -2.16 3.83 16.38
C GLY A 84 -0.96 4.69 16.77
N ILE A 85 0.04 4.74 15.90
CA ILE A 85 1.27 5.52 16.12
C ILE A 85 1.07 6.99 15.80
N ASP A 86 0.25 7.31 14.80
CA ASP A 86 -0.09 8.68 14.39
C ASP A 86 -1.58 8.97 14.67
N PRO A 87 -1.92 9.51 15.85
CA PRO A 87 -3.30 9.86 16.19
C PRO A 87 -3.92 10.91 15.26
N SER A 88 -3.09 11.69 14.54
CA SER A 88 -3.58 12.73 13.63
C SER A 88 -4.08 12.16 12.31
N ASN A 89 -3.58 10.99 11.91
CA ASN A 89 -4.04 10.28 10.74
C ASN A 89 -4.01 8.76 11.00
N PRO A 90 -5.01 8.26 11.75
CA PRO A 90 -5.01 6.87 12.19
C PRO A 90 -5.22 5.88 11.03
N HIS A 91 -5.97 6.24 9.99
CA HIS A 91 -6.20 5.32 8.85
C HIS A 91 -5.07 5.33 7.81
N SER A 92 -3.91 5.83 8.20
CA SER A 92 -2.89 6.11 7.23
C SER A 92 -2.10 4.83 6.92
N ILE A 93 -1.91 4.55 5.63
CA ILE A 93 -1.31 3.31 5.11
C ILE A 93 0.15 3.24 5.54
N THR A 94 0.48 2.20 6.29
CA THR A 94 1.81 1.93 6.83
C THR A 94 2.66 1.10 5.87
N ARG A 95 2.03 0.21 5.09
CA ARG A 95 2.68 -0.70 4.14
C ARG A 95 1.72 -1.12 3.04
N ILE A 96 2.25 -1.30 1.83
CA ILE A 96 1.56 -2.02 0.76
C ILE A 96 2.38 -3.22 0.28
N LEU A 97 1.70 -4.25 -0.23
CA LEU A 97 2.31 -5.45 -0.77
C LEU A 97 1.52 -5.94 -1.97
N VAL A 98 2.23 -6.21 -3.07
CA VAL A 98 1.71 -7.01 -4.19
C VAL A 98 2.27 -8.42 -4.07
N ASP A 99 1.40 -9.42 -4.12
CA ASP A 99 1.78 -10.83 -4.12
C ASP A 99 0.66 -11.69 -4.75
N TYR A 100 0.88 -13.00 -4.84
CA TYR A 100 -0.11 -13.96 -5.32
C TYR A 100 -0.76 -14.71 -4.16
N LEU A 101 -2.09 -14.66 -4.10
CA LEU A 101 -2.91 -15.52 -3.26
C LEU A 101 -3.50 -16.63 -4.13
N GLY A 102 -2.89 -17.81 -4.09
CA GLY A 102 -3.17 -18.87 -5.05
C GLY A 102 -2.72 -18.46 -6.46
N SER A 103 -3.68 -18.34 -7.37
CA SER A 103 -3.44 -17.88 -8.76
C SER A 103 -3.74 -16.40 -8.98
N GLU A 104 -4.20 -15.70 -7.94
CA GLU A 104 -4.74 -14.36 -8.05
C GLU A 104 -3.72 -13.35 -7.55
N GLU A 105 -3.40 -12.37 -8.38
CA GLU A 105 -2.53 -11.27 -7.99
C GLU A 105 -3.34 -10.27 -7.16
N ILE A 106 -2.86 -9.97 -5.95
CA ILE A 106 -3.55 -9.14 -4.99
C ILE A 106 -2.67 -7.96 -4.56
N LEU A 107 -3.33 -6.86 -4.23
CA LEU A 107 -2.74 -5.72 -3.53
C LEU A 107 -3.26 -5.74 -2.10
N LEU A 108 -2.35 -5.80 -1.13
CA LEU A 108 -2.66 -5.72 0.29
C LEU A 108 -2.15 -4.41 0.87
N LEU A 109 -2.95 -3.82 1.74
CA LEU A 109 -2.67 -2.58 2.46
C LEU A 109 -2.74 -2.86 3.95
N ALA A 110 -1.84 -2.27 4.72
CA ALA A 110 -1.91 -2.19 6.17
C ALA A 110 -2.02 -0.72 6.59
N CYS A 111 -2.86 -0.44 7.58
CA CYS A 111 -3.11 0.90 8.11
C CYS A 111 -2.75 1.01 9.60
N ASP A 112 -2.48 2.24 10.05
CA ASP A 112 -2.03 2.53 11.41
C ASP A 112 -3.13 2.32 12.49
N ASP A 113 -4.40 2.35 12.12
CA ASP A 113 -5.55 2.02 12.96
C ASP A 113 -5.81 0.52 13.06
N GLY A 114 -5.04 -0.28 12.31
CA GLY A 114 -5.11 -1.72 12.26
C GLY A 114 -5.97 -2.28 11.14
N ASP A 115 -6.56 -1.44 10.28
CA ASP A 115 -7.23 -1.96 9.09
C ASP A 115 -6.23 -2.59 8.13
N VAL A 116 -6.62 -3.76 7.60
CA VAL A 116 -5.93 -4.47 6.53
C VAL A 116 -6.92 -4.69 5.41
N ILE A 117 -6.58 -4.16 4.25
CA ILE A 117 -7.43 -4.11 3.06
C ILE A 117 -6.77 -4.91 1.94
N GLY A 118 -7.58 -5.67 1.19
CA GLY A 118 -7.12 -6.44 0.05
C GLY A 118 -7.98 -6.21 -1.19
N TYR A 119 -7.31 -5.94 -2.31
CA TYR A 119 -7.89 -5.79 -3.64
C TYR A 119 -7.34 -6.85 -4.60
N ARG A 120 -8.17 -7.27 -5.56
CA ARG A 120 -7.72 -8.09 -6.68
C ARG A 120 -7.19 -7.17 -7.78
N ILE A 121 -5.93 -7.33 -8.17
CA ILE A 121 -5.33 -6.46 -9.20
C ILE A 121 -6.03 -6.64 -10.55
N GLN A 122 -6.54 -7.85 -10.83
CA GLN A 122 -7.34 -8.09 -12.02
C GLN A 122 -8.60 -7.21 -12.08
N GLU A 123 -9.22 -6.89 -10.95
CA GLU A 123 -10.41 -6.01 -10.91
C GLU A 123 -10.03 -4.55 -11.13
N ILE A 124 -8.91 -4.11 -10.54
CA ILE A 124 -8.32 -2.79 -10.80
C ILE A 124 -8.02 -2.64 -12.29
N GLN A 125 -7.37 -3.64 -12.90
CA GLN A 125 -7.09 -3.63 -14.34
C GLN A 125 -8.36 -3.56 -15.17
N ARG A 126 -9.39 -4.35 -14.84
CA ARG A 126 -10.67 -4.30 -15.54
C ARG A 126 -11.31 -2.92 -15.43
N ALA A 127 -11.28 -2.28 -14.26
CA ALA A 127 -11.80 -0.94 -14.08
C ALA A 127 -11.06 0.09 -14.97
N LEU A 128 -9.74 -0.04 -15.11
CA LEU A 128 -8.93 0.77 -16.02
C LEU A 128 -9.30 0.53 -17.49
N GLU A 129 -9.52 -0.72 -17.91
CA GLU A 129 -9.87 -1.09 -19.28
C GLU A 129 -11.28 -0.66 -19.71
N HIS A 130 -12.25 -0.67 -18.78
CA HIS A 130 -13.64 -0.28 -19.06
C HIS A 130 -13.87 1.23 -19.01
N ARG A 131 -12.81 2.02 -18.81
CA ARG A 131 -12.90 3.48 -18.79
C ARG A 131 -13.23 4.00 -20.20
N THR A 132 -14.48 4.42 -20.40
CA THR A 132 -14.96 4.97 -21.68
C THR A 132 -14.43 6.38 -21.96
N ASN A 133 -14.12 7.16 -20.91
CA ASN A 133 -13.62 8.52 -21.01
C ASN A 133 -12.43 8.74 -20.07
N LEU A 134 -11.26 9.08 -20.63
CA LEU A 134 -10.01 9.36 -19.90
C LEU A 134 -10.09 10.62 -19.01
N GLN A 135 -11.14 11.43 -19.15
CA GLN A 135 -11.33 12.64 -18.34
C GLN A 135 -12.20 12.41 -17.10
N GLU A 136 -13.00 11.33 -17.07
CA GLU A 136 -13.81 11.01 -15.89
C GLU A 136 -12.99 10.18 -14.91
N PRO A 137 -12.90 10.56 -13.62
CA PRO A 137 -12.23 9.76 -12.62
C PRO A 137 -12.96 8.42 -12.49
N ILE A 138 -12.21 7.32 -12.49
CA ILE A 138 -12.78 5.99 -12.24
C ILE A 138 -13.30 5.99 -10.80
N ASN A 139 -14.59 5.69 -10.63
CA ASN A 139 -15.15 5.48 -9.30
C ASN A 139 -14.64 4.15 -8.74
N ASP A 140 -13.86 4.22 -7.67
CA ASP A 140 -13.28 3.08 -6.97
C ASP A 140 -14.32 2.27 -6.19
N ASP A 141 -15.54 2.78 -5.98
CA ASP A 141 -16.68 2.02 -5.43
C ASP A 141 -16.97 0.73 -6.24
N SER A 142 -16.59 0.71 -7.52
CA SER A 142 -16.76 -0.44 -8.40
C SER A 142 -15.74 -1.56 -8.15
N ILE A 143 -14.67 -1.29 -7.41
CA ILE A 143 -13.56 -2.22 -7.19
C ILE A 143 -13.80 -2.96 -5.87
N HIS A 144 -13.95 -4.27 -5.97
CA HIS A 144 -14.34 -5.07 -4.81
C HIS A 144 -13.17 -5.30 -3.85
N VAL A 145 -13.41 -4.96 -2.58
CA VAL A 145 -12.52 -5.27 -1.46
C VAL A 145 -12.80 -6.68 -0.98
N PHE A 146 -11.92 -7.63 -1.33
CA PHE A 146 -12.10 -9.03 -0.93
C PHE A 146 -11.70 -9.29 0.53
N LEU A 147 -10.83 -8.43 1.08
CA LEU A 147 -10.37 -8.50 2.47
C LEU A 147 -10.51 -7.13 3.11
N HIS A 148 -11.26 -7.05 4.20
CA HIS A 148 -11.27 -5.90 5.09
C HIS A 148 -11.32 -6.43 6.53
N ARG A 149 -10.21 -6.31 7.26
CA ARG A 149 -10.07 -6.82 8.63
C ARG A 149 -9.30 -5.84 9.49
N ASN A 150 -9.79 -5.58 10.69
CA ASN A 150 -9.08 -4.79 11.69
C ASN A 150 -8.35 -5.71 12.68
N VAL A 151 -7.05 -5.49 12.91
CA VAL A 151 -6.23 -6.28 13.87
C VAL A 151 -6.18 -5.69 15.28
N GLY A 152 -6.88 -4.57 15.53
CA GLY A 152 -7.02 -3.91 16.84
C GLY A 152 -5.79 -3.14 17.33
N ALA A 153 -4.73 -3.09 16.52
CA ALA A 153 -3.49 -2.36 16.78
C ALA A 153 -2.87 -1.96 15.43
N SER A 154 -1.87 -1.09 15.44
CA SER A 154 -1.26 -0.60 14.21
C SER A 154 -0.64 -1.74 13.39
N ALA A 155 -1.10 -1.95 12.16
CA ALA A 155 -0.63 -3.02 11.28
C ALA A 155 0.62 -2.57 10.52
N TRP A 156 1.63 -3.43 10.40
CA TRP A 156 2.92 -3.07 9.78
C TRP A 156 3.51 -4.13 8.85
N GLY A 157 3.33 -5.41 9.18
CA GLY A 157 3.90 -6.50 8.39
C GLY A 157 2.81 -7.23 7.64
N LEU A 158 3.08 -7.50 6.37
CA LEU A 158 2.23 -8.27 5.47
C LEU A 158 3.08 -9.36 4.83
N ALA A 159 2.56 -10.58 4.82
CA ALA A 159 3.13 -11.70 4.07
C ALA A 159 2.01 -12.57 3.52
N VAL A 160 2.22 -13.12 2.33
CA VAL A 160 1.27 -14.02 1.67
C VAL A 160 1.91 -15.37 1.48
N HIS A 161 1.22 -16.42 1.91
CA HIS A 161 1.55 -17.78 1.51
C HIS A 161 0.65 -18.17 0.35
N ARG A 162 1.26 -18.22 -0.85
CA ARG A 162 0.55 -18.43 -2.11
C ARG A 162 -0.27 -19.71 -2.15
N GLU A 163 0.34 -20.86 -1.90
CA GLU A 163 -0.28 -22.18 -2.08
C GLU A 163 -1.33 -22.46 -1.01
N ALA A 164 -1.04 -22.11 0.24
CA ALA A 164 -1.98 -22.26 1.34
C ALA A 164 -3.11 -21.22 1.31
N ARG A 165 -3.00 -20.20 0.45
CA ARG A 165 -3.93 -19.05 0.37
C ARG A 165 -4.11 -18.37 1.74
N ILE A 166 -2.99 -18.15 2.42
CA ILE A 166 -2.95 -17.55 3.75
C ILE A 166 -2.32 -16.17 3.68
N ILE A 167 -2.88 -15.23 4.44
CA ILE A 167 -2.29 -13.91 4.66
C ILE A 167 -1.88 -13.83 6.13
N ALA A 168 -0.62 -13.47 6.37
CA ALA A 168 -0.09 -13.23 7.70
C ALA A 168 0.12 -11.73 7.91
N ILE A 169 -0.43 -11.21 9.01
CA ILE A 169 -0.37 -9.80 9.37
C ILE A 169 0.34 -9.67 10.71
N SER A 170 1.31 -8.76 10.82
CA SER A 170 1.89 -8.38 12.11
C SER A 170 1.45 -6.98 12.52
N ALA A 171 1.05 -6.86 13.78
CA ALA A 171 0.66 -5.59 14.38
C ALA A 171 1.60 -5.20 15.53
N VAL A 172 1.81 -3.90 15.71
CA VAL A 172 2.57 -3.33 16.81
C VAL A 172 1.60 -2.57 17.71
N MET A 173 1.67 -2.84 19.02
CA MET A 173 0.91 -2.12 20.02
C MET A 173 1.81 -1.12 20.73
N MET A 174 1.45 0.16 20.72
CA MET A 174 2.17 1.16 21.50
C MET A 174 1.73 1.04 22.98
N ILE A 175 2.65 0.62 23.86
CA ILE A 175 2.39 0.58 25.30
C ILE A 175 2.69 1.97 25.89
N SER A 176 1.67 2.64 26.42
CA SER A 176 1.81 3.94 27.09
C SER A 176 2.84 3.88 28.24
N LYS A 177 3.73 4.89 28.28
CA LYS A 177 4.90 5.01 29.17
C LYS A 177 4.60 5.02 30.67
N SER A 178 3.34 5.12 31.11
CA SER A 178 2.97 5.16 32.54
C SER A 178 3.04 3.80 33.25
N ARG A 179 3.34 2.71 32.53
CA ARG A 179 3.41 1.36 33.08
C ARG A 179 4.64 0.56 32.63
N MET A 180 5.80 1.21 32.46
CA MET A 180 7.06 0.50 32.24
C MET A 180 7.52 -0.24 33.51
N ARG A 181 7.16 -1.52 33.62
CA ARG A 181 8.11 -2.54 34.11
C ARG A 181 8.85 -3.09 32.87
N PRO A 182 10.10 -3.58 32.99
CA PRO A 182 10.87 -4.03 31.84
C PRO A 182 10.27 -5.34 31.32
N ALA A 183 9.24 -5.22 30.50
CA ALA A 183 8.73 -6.30 29.69
C ALA A 183 9.44 -6.20 28.35
N LEU A 184 10.13 -7.29 27.99
CA LEU A 184 10.54 -7.60 26.62
C LEU A 184 9.47 -7.13 25.62
N LEU A 185 9.92 -6.58 24.50
CA LEU A 185 9.12 -6.38 23.29
C LEU A 185 8.39 -7.68 22.94
N THR A 186 7.15 -7.86 23.40
CA THR A 186 6.30 -8.98 22.98
C THR A 186 5.72 -8.64 21.60
N LEU A 187 6.45 -9.05 20.55
CA LEU A 187 5.83 -9.37 19.26
C LEU A 187 4.88 -10.55 19.51
N ASP A 188 3.56 -10.34 19.58
CA ASP A 188 2.69 -11.50 19.88
C ASP A 188 1.28 -11.47 19.31
N ARG A 189 1.08 -10.86 18.13
CA ARG A 189 -0.15 -11.07 17.34
C ARG A 189 0.16 -11.13 15.85
N THR A 190 0.50 -12.33 15.38
CA THR A 190 0.37 -12.67 13.96
C THR A 190 -1.06 -13.11 13.72
N LEU A 191 -1.85 -12.30 13.00
CA LEU A 191 -3.16 -12.74 12.53
C LEU A 191 -2.94 -13.54 11.24
N ILE A 192 -3.33 -14.81 11.26
CA ILE A 192 -3.36 -15.67 10.07
C ILE A 192 -4.80 -15.66 9.56
N VAL A 193 -4.99 -15.15 8.35
CA VAL A 193 -6.31 -15.08 7.71
C VAL A 193 -6.33 -16.02 6.53
N SER A 194 -7.33 -16.89 6.50
CA SER A 194 -7.73 -17.63 5.30
C SER A 194 -9.03 -16.99 4.79
N PRO A 195 -9.05 -16.44 3.57
CA PRO A 195 -10.25 -15.86 2.96
C PRO A 195 -11.24 -16.92 2.48
#